data_AF-A0A672LF55-F1
#
_entry.id   AF-A0A672LF55-F1
#
_cell.length_a   1.000
_cell.length_b   1.000
_cell.length_c   1.000
_cell.angle_alpha   90.00
_cell.angle_beta   90.00
_cell.angle_gamma   90.00
#
_symmetry.space_group_name_H-M   'P 1'
#
loop_
_entity.id
_entity.type
_entity.pdbx_description
1 polymer ?
#
loop_
_entity_poly.entity_id
_entity_poly.type
_entity_poly.pdbx_seq_one_letter_code
_entity_poly.pdbx_strand_id
1 'polypeptide(L)'
;MFLLQVEVKSGEEDEEILFKERAKLYRWDRELNQWKERGVGDIKILYHPVIKRYRVVMRREQVLNVCANHTISKSIELKPMNTSANALVWTATDYSGTGLAPHLIHISLLLVPSHLHVCSHIQRETGKSKSNPVVFFNITIDGEDAGRIVMELFAHIVPKTAENFRALCTREKGFGYLQSVFHRIIPGFMCQGGDITNQDGTGGKSIYEKMFEDECFEVRHTGPGLLSMANRGRDTNNSQFFITLKKAEHLDFKHVAFGFIKEGMDVVRRIGELGAKDGKPTKTITISNCGQIK
;
A
#
# COMPACT_ATOMS: atom_id res chain seq x y z
N MET A 1 10.35 -11.29 42.58
CA MET A 1 10.21 -10.48 41.35
C MET A 1 9.90 -11.45 40.22
N PHE A 2 8.63 -11.60 39.85
CA PHE A 2 8.23 -12.47 38.74
C PHE A 2 8.47 -11.70 37.44
N LEU A 3 9.43 -12.17 36.63
CA LEU A 3 9.57 -11.69 35.26
C LEU A 3 8.32 -12.14 34.49
N LEU A 4 7.50 -11.18 34.05
CA LEU A 4 6.44 -11.44 33.07
C LEU A 4 7.09 -12.04 31.83
N GLN A 5 6.73 -13.28 31.50
CA GLN A 5 7.18 -13.93 30.27
C GLN A 5 6.56 -13.14 29.12
N VAL A 6 7.38 -12.33 28.43
CA VAL A 6 6.94 -11.63 27.23
C VAL A 6 6.75 -12.69 26.15
N GLU A 7 5.52 -12.91 25.74
CA GLU A 7 5.17 -13.84 24.68
C GLU A 7 5.78 -13.31 23.36
N VAL A 8 6.77 -14.03 22.81
CA VAL A 8 7.47 -13.63 21.60
C VAL A 8 6.63 -14.04 20.39
N LYS A 9 5.92 -13.09 19.80
CA LYS A 9 5.21 -13.28 18.54
C LYS A 9 6.19 -13.24 17.36
N SER A 10 6.07 -14.22 16.47
CA SER A 10 6.84 -14.35 15.23
C SER A 10 6.41 -13.34 14.15
N GLY A 11 5.17 -12.83 14.22
CA GLY A 11 4.59 -11.97 13.18
C GLY A 11 4.23 -12.74 11.90
N GLU A 12 4.04 -14.05 12.02
CA GLU A 12 3.71 -15.02 10.97
C GLU A 12 2.43 -15.81 11.36
N GLU A 13 1.76 -15.47 12.46
CA GLU A 13 0.68 -16.26 13.08
C GLU A 13 -0.57 -16.37 12.20
N ASP A 14 -0.86 -15.34 11.41
CA ASP A 14 -2.04 -15.25 10.55
C ASP A 14 -1.74 -15.72 9.11
N GLU A 15 -0.64 -16.42 8.89
CA GLU A 15 -0.15 -16.79 7.57
C GLU A 15 0.18 -18.28 7.43
N GLU A 16 -0.11 -18.81 6.25
CA GLU A 16 0.14 -20.19 5.88
C GLU A 16 1.51 -20.32 5.19
N ILE A 17 2.33 -21.26 5.64
CA ILE A 17 3.61 -21.58 4.99
C ILE A 17 3.34 -22.39 3.73
N LEU A 18 3.52 -21.78 2.57
CA LEU A 18 3.38 -22.47 1.27
C LEU A 18 4.67 -23.10 0.79
N PHE A 19 5.81 -22.53 1.20
CA PHE A 19 7.13 -23.01 0.87
C PHE A 19 8.06 -22.73 2.03
N LYS A 20 8.96 -23.65 2.34
CA LYS A 20 10.02 -23.48 3.32
C LYS A 20 11.22 -24.31 2.89
N GLU A 21 12.35 -23.66 2.65
CA GLU A 21 13.59 -24.33 2.29
C GLU A 21 14.80 -23.65 2.89
N ARG A 22 15.86 -24.42 3.09
CA ARG A 22 17.15 -23.86 3.47
C ARG A 22 17.75 -23.12 2.27
N ALA A 23 18.11 -21.87 2.45
CA ALA A 23 18.71 -21.08 1.39
C ALA A 23 19.82 -20.16 1.90
N LYS A 24 20.60 -19.67 0.94
CA LYS A 24 21.57 -18.60 1.15
C LYS A 24 21.15 -17.39 0.34
N LEU A 25 21.08 -16.25 1.02
CA LEU A 25 20.63 -14.98 0.49
C LEU A 25 21.83 -14.07 0.27
N TYR A 26 21.92 -13.46 -0.92
CA TYR A 26 22.91 -12.45 -1.23
C TYR A 26 22.24 -11.12 -1.57
N ARG A 27 22.95 -10.03 -1.29
CA ARG A 27 22.59 -8.66 -1.69
C ARG A 27 23.70 -8.11 -2.59
N TRP A 28 23.32 -7.43 -3.67
CA TRP A 28 24.28 -6.66 -4.47
C TRP A 28 24.73 -5.41 -3.74
N ASP A 29 26.05 -5.25 -3.59
CA ASP A 29 26.70 -4.06 -3.07
C ASP A 29 27.09 -3.17 -4.26
N ARG A 30 26.45 -2.00 -4.39
CA ARG A 30 26.66 -1.08 -5.53
C ARG A 30 27.99 -0.32 -5.43
N GLU A 31 28.50 -0.11 -4.22
CA GLU A 31 29.75 0.62 -4.02
C GLU A 31 30.94 -0.25 -4.40
N LEU A 32 30.86 -1.53 -4.05
CA LEU A 32 31.92 -2.52 -4.33
C LEU A 32 31.67 -3.32 -5.60
N ASN A 33 30.54 -3.10 -6.28
CA ASN A 33 30.13 -3.79 -7.49
C ASN A 33 30.22 -5.33 -7.38
N GLN A 34 29.77 -5.89 -6.25
CA GLN A 34 29.88 -7.33 -5.95
C GLN A 34 28.69 -7.86 -5.14
N TRP A 35 28.47 -9.18 -5.21
CA TRP A 35 27.51 -9.87 -4.34
C TRP A 35 28.09 -10.07 -2.94
N LYS A 36 27.35 -9.67 -1.91
CA LYS A 36 27.68 -9.95 -0.50
C LYS A 36 26.65 -10.88 0.12
N GLU A 37 27.13 -11.84 0.91
CA GLU A 37 26.26 -12.71 1.68
C GLU A 37 25.45 -11.87 2.68
N ARG A 38 24.14 -12.08 2.68
CA ARG A 38 23.21 -11.41 3.58
C ARG A 38 22.71 -12.31 4.69
N GLY A 39 22.58 -13.61 4.45
CA GLY A 39 22.15 -14.55 5.47
C GLY A 39 22.01 -15.97 4.95
N VAL A 40 22.06 -16.92 5.88
CA VAL A 40 21.79 -18.34 5.68
C VAL A 40 20.69 -18.75 6.64
N GLY A 41 19.70 -19.51 6.15
CA GLY A 41 18.62 -20.04 6.97
C GLY A 41 17.42 -20.47 6.15
N ASP A 42 16.29 -20.67 6.83
CA ASP A 42 15.05 -21.06 6.17
C ASP A 42 14.39 -19.84 5.52
N ILE A 43 14.26 -19.87 4.19
CA ILE A 43 13.40 -18.97 3.45
C ILE A 43 12.00 -19.56 3.38
N LYS A 44 10.99 -18.74 3.66
CA LYS A 44 9.59 -19.10 3.60
C LYS A 44 8.87 -18.24 2.56
N ILE A 45 7.93 -18.86 1.85
CA ILE A 45 6.84 -18.13 1.18
C ILE A 45 5.61 -18.34 2.03
N LEU A 46 5.08 -17.22 2.51
CA LEU A 46 3.90 -17.17 3.37
C LEU A 46 2.73 -16.62 2.58
N TYR A 47 1.53 -17.16 2.81
CA TYR A 47 0.29 -16.66 2.26
C TYR A 47 -0.67 -16.29 3.37
N HIS A 48 -1.19 -15.07 3.33
CA HIS A 48 -2.17 -14.62 4.30
C HIS A 48 -3.59 -14.85 3.72
N PRO A 49 -4.39 -15.76 4.32
CA PRO A 49 -5.67 -16.18 3.75
C PRO A 49 -6.76 -15.11 3.76
N VAL A 50 -6.66 -14.11 4.65
CA VAL A 50 -7.62 -13.00 4.77
C VAL A 50 -7.31 -11.90 3.74
N ILE A 51 -6.08 -11.37 3.74
CA ILE A 51 -5.67 -10.28 2.83
C ILE A 51 -5.26 -10.77 1.43
N LYS A 52 -5.21 -12.09 1.21
CA LYS A 52 -4.88 -12.72 -0.08
C LYS A 52 -3.52 -12.29 -0.64
N ARG A 53 -2.51 -12.21 0.23
CA ARG A 53 -1.16 -11.71 -0.09
C ARG A 53 -0.11 -12.79 0.11
N TYR A 54 0.92 -12.76 -0.72
CA TYR A 54 2.11 -13.60 -0.60
C TYR A 54 3.30 -12.76 -0.18
N ARG A 55 4.13 -13.27 0.72
CA ARG A 55 5.40 -12.62 1.08
C ARG A 55 6.53 -13.62 1.26
N VAL A 56 7.75 -13.15 1.04
CA VAL A 56 8.98 -13.88 1.35
C VAL A 56 9.46 -13.44 2.72
N VAL A 57 9.74 -14.40 3.59
CA VAL A 57 10.39 -14.17 4.88
C VAL A 57 11.59 -15.09 5.00
N MET A 58 12.74 -14.55 5.41
CA MET A 58 13.90 -15.35 5.74
C MET A 58 14.55 -14.83 7.01
N ARG A 59 14.86 -15.74 7.94
CA ARG A 59 15.58 -15.43 9.18
C ARG A 59 16.97 -16.08 9.13
N ARG A 60 17.97 -15.38 9.66
CA ARG A 60 19.32 -15.93 9.80
C ARG A 60 19.32 -17.03 10.85
N GLU A 61 20.05 -18.10 10.58
CA GLU A 61 20.36 -19.10 11.59
C GLU A 61 21.14 -18.49 12.75
N GLN A 62 21.03 -19.13 13.91
CA GLN A 62 21.64 -18.75 15.20
C GLN A 62 21.09 -17.45 15.82
N VAL A 63 21.00 -16.37 15.06
CA VAL A 63 20.55 -15.06 15.57
C VAL A 63 19.06 -14.79 15.37
N LEU A 64 18.38 -15.56 14.51
CA LEU A 64 16.93 -15.48 14.21
C LEU A 64 16.40 -14.13 13.69
N ASN A 65 17.30 -13.17 13.46
CA ASN A 65 16.99 -11.89 12.85
C ASN A 65 16.53 -12.06 11.41
N VAL A 66 15.49 -11.31 11.05
CA VAL A 66 14.95 -11.27 9.69
C VAL A 66 16.00 -10.65 8.75
N CYS A 67 16.28 -11.35 7.65
CA CYS A 67 17.23 -10.93 6.60
C CYS A 67 16.62 -10.88 5.19
N ALA A 68 15.37 -11.30 5.05
CA ALA A 68 14.47 -10.89 3.96
C ALA A 68 13.05 -10.76 4.52
N ASN A 69 12.38 -9.67 4.19
CA ASN A 69 10.93 -9.54 4.40
C ASN A 69 10.37 -8.59 3.34
N HIS A 70 9.70 -9.15 2.34
CA HIS A 70 9.09 -8.36 1.28
C HIS A 70 7.92 -9.11 0.64
N THR A 71 7.05 -8.36 -0.01
CA THR A 71 5.87 -8.90 -0.67
C THR A 71 6.21 -9.45 -2.04
N ILE A 72 5.56 -10.54 -2.41
CA ILE A 72 5.62 -11.06 -3.77
C ILE A 72 4.56 -10.31 -4.58
N SER A 73 5.02 -9.47 -5.50
CA SER A 73 4.16 -8.72 -6.43
C SER A 73 4.44 -9.14 -7.88
N LYS A 74 3.52 -8.80 -8.80
CA LYS A 74 3.67 -9.11 -10.23
C LYS A 74 4.86 -8.39 -10.89
N SER A 75 5.33 -7.29 -10.31
CA SER A 75 6.49 -6.54 -10.82
C SER A 75 7.83 -7.19 -10.47
N ILE A 76 7.82 -8.24 -9.62
CA ILE A 76 9.01 -9.01 -9.31
C ILE A 76 9.30 -9.98 -10.44
N GLU A 77 10.30 -9.65 -11.25
CA GLU A 77 10.87 -10.54 -12.26
C GLU A 77 11.96 -11.41 -11.63
N LEU A 78 11.69 -12.71 -11.48
CA LEU A 78 12.71 -13.71 -11.16
C LEU A 78 13.50 -14.03 -12.43
N LYS A 79 14.82 -13.82 -12.41
CA LYS A 79 15.73 -14.14 -13.51
C LYS A 79 16.78 -15.13 -13.05
N PRO A 80 17.17 -16.13 -13.87
CA PRO A 80 18.34 -16.95 -13.57
C PRO A 80 19.59 -16.05 -13.42
N MET A 81 20.46 -16.39 -12.49
CA MET A 81 21.73 -15.68 -12.34
C MET A 81 22.67 -16.07 -13.48
N ASN A 82 23.25 -15.08 -14.17
CA ASN A 82 24.16 -15.35 -15.30
C ASN A 82 25.39 -16.20 -14.91
N THR A 83 25.74 -16.22 -13.63
CA THR A 83 26.91 -16.95 -13.09
C THR A 83 26.55 -18.27 -12.40
N SER A 84 25.26 -18.62 -12.29
CA SER A 84 24.82 -19.88 -11.65
C SER A 84 23.42 -20.29 -12.07
N ALA A 85 23.28 -21.50 -12.63
CA ALA A 85 21.99 -22.07 -13.02
C ALA A 85 21.07 -22.39 -11.82
N ASN A 86 21.64 -22.45 -10.60
CA ASN A 86 20.92 -22.77 -9.37
C ASN A 86 20.58 -21.52 -8.55
N ALA A 87 20.68 -20.32 -9.15
CA ALA A 87 20.37 -19.08 -8.46
C ALA A 87 19.30 -18.28 -9.21
N LEU A 88 18.31 -17.78 -8.47
CA LEU A 88 17.33 -16.81 -8.96
C LEU A 88 17.68 -15.43 -8.41
N VAL A 89 17.67 -14.44 -9.30
CA VAL A 89 17.87 -13.03 -9.00
C VAL A 89 16.58 -12.28 -9.19
N TRP A 90 16.22 -11.43 -8.23
CA TRP A 90 15.13 -10.49 -8.39
C TRP A 90 15.40 -9.19 -7.65
N THR A 91 14.58 -8.20 -7.94
CA THR A 91 14.64 -6.91 -7.27
C THR A 91 13.43 -6.76 -6.37
N ALA A 92 13.65 -6.43 -5.10
CA ALA A 92 12.57 -6.21 -4.14
C ALA A 92 12.87 -5.04 -3.23
N THR A 93 11.81 -4.40 -2.75
CA THR A 93 11.83 -3.45 -1.65
C THR A 93 11.84 -4.24 -0.36
N ASP A 94 12.95 -4.21 0.36
CA ASP A 94 13.15 -5.12 1.48
C ASP A 94 13.22 -4.39 2.82
N TYR A 95 12.48 -4.96 3.78
CA TYR A 95 12.23 -4.40 5.10
C TYR A 95 13.06 -5.09 6.20
N SER A 96 14.07 -5.86 5.83
CA SER A 96 14.91 -6.60 6.77
C SER A 96 16.18 -5.81 7.17
N GLY A 97 16.07 -4.96 8.18
CA GLY A 97 17.22 -4.21 8.72
C GLY A 97 16.85 -3.28 9.88
N THR A 98 17.85 -2.80 10.61
CA THR A 98 17.71 -1.80 11.70
C THR A 98 17.54 -0.36 11.18
N GLY A 99 17.47 -0.17 9.87
CA GLY A 99 17.32 1.12 9.22
C GLY A 99 15.86 1.52 9.02
N LEU A 100 15.57 2.82 9.14
CA LEU A 100 14.24 3.42 9.04
C LEU A 100 13.67 3.49 7.60
N ALA A 101 14.38 2.98 6.58
CA ALA A 101 13.97 3.04 5.18
C ALA A 101 14.18 1.68 4.46
N PRO A 102 13.21 1.21 3.66
CA PRO A 102 13.42 0.02 2.83
C PRO A 102 14.37 0.36 1.68
N HIS A 103 15.28 -0.57 1.37
CA HIS A 103 16.23 -0.41 0.28
C HIS A 103 15.82 -1.29 -0.91
N LEU A 104 15.96 -0.74 -2.11
CA LEU A 104 15.83 -1.50 -3.36
C LEU A 104 17.06 -2.41 -3.47
N ILE A 105 16.86 -3.71 -3.33
CA ILE A 105 17.96 -4.68 -3.33
C ILE A 105 17.80 -5.66 -4.48
N HIS A 106 18.93 -5.99 -5.11
CA HIS A 106 19.01 -7.19 -5.93
C HIS A 106 19.30 -8.34 -4.98
N ILE A 107 18.37 -9.30 -4.93
CA ILE A 107 18.43 -10.49 -4.12
C ILE A 107 18.80 -11.64 -5.03
N SER A 108 19.79 -12.45 -4.63
CA SER A 108 20.04 -13.75 -5.24
C SER A 108 19.74 -14.85 -4.23
N LEU A 109 18.95 -15.84 -4.64
CA LEU A 109 18.60 -17.03 -3.87
C LEU A 109 19.13 -18.26 -4.57
N LEU A 110 20.02 -19.00 -3.90
CA LEU A 110 20.48 -20.30 -4.39
C LEU A 110 19.42 -21.36 -4.02
N LEU A 111 18.77 -21.96 -5.02
CA LEU A 111 17.78 -23.03 -4.87
C LEU A 111 18.25 -24.30 -5.59
N VAL A 112 17.79 -25.45 -5.10
CA VAL A 112 18.01 -26.74 -5.77
C VAL A 112 17.13 -26.87 -7.03
N PRO A 113 17.57 -27.56 -8.12
CA PRO A 113 16.88 -27.58 -9.42
C PRO A 113 15.43 -28.08 -9.39
N SER A 114 15.07 -28.97 -8.47
CA SER A 114 13.70 -29.49 -8.28
C SER A 114 12.66 -28.43 -7.89
N HIS A 115 13.09 -27.23 -7.47
CA HIS A 115 12.23 -26.22 -6.85
C HIS A 115 11.88 -25.02 -7.75
N LEU A 116 12.45 -24.92 -8.96
CA LEU A 116 12.05 -23.91 -9.96
C LEU A 116 10.55 -24.00 -10.32
N HIS A 117 9.97 -25.21 -10.23
CA HIS A 117 8.55 -25.45 -10.50
C HIS A 117 7.62 -24.73 -9.51
N VAL A 118 7.99 -24.59 -8.24
CA VAL A 118 7.13 -23.96 -7.21
C VAL A 118 7.00 -22.45 -7.42
N CYS A 119 8.11 -21.76 -7.74
CA CYS A 119 8.07 -20.32 -8.06
C CYS A 119 7.23 -20.05 -9.32
N SER A 120 7.34 -20.90 -10.34
CA SER A 120 6.52 -20.79 -11.56
C SER A 120 5.03 -21.05 -11.32
N HIS A 121 4.69 -21.94 -10.37
CA HIS A 121 3.31 -22.23 -9.99
C HIS A 121 2.68 -21.09 -9.17
N ILE A 122 3.44 -20.47 -8.27
CA ILE A 122 2.99 -19.28 -7.50
C ILE A 122 2.76 -18.08 -8.44
N GLN A 123 3.64 -17.87 -9.44
CA GLN A 123 3.37 -16.89 -10.51
C GLN A 123 2.08 -17.21 -11.30
N ARG A 124 1.78 -18.49 -11.52
CA ARG A 124 0.57 -18.93 -12.23
C ARG A 124 -0.71 -18.75 -11.41
N GLU A 125 -0.67 -18.97 -10.10
CA GLU A 125 -1.76 -18.71 -9.14
C GLU A 125 -2.03 -17.20 -8.97
N THR A 126 -0.99 -16.35 -8.91
CA THR A 126 -1.12 -14.87 -8.97
C THR A 126 -1.59 -14.33 -10.33
N GLY A 127 -1.64 -15.20 -11.35
CA GLY A 127 -2.06 -14.91 -12.72
C GLY A 127 -3.55 -14.66 -12.91
N LYS A 128 -4.37 -14.86 -11.87
CA LYS A 128 -5.79 -14.45 -11.87
C LYS A 128 -6.00 -13.23 -10.99
N SER A 129 -5.65 -12.03 -11.46
CA SER A 129 -6.11 -10.81 -10.79
C SER A 129 -6.53 -9.76 -11.82
N LYS A 130 -7.74 -9.25 -11.62
CA LYS A 130 -8.35 -8.12 -12.32
C LYS A 130 -7.40 -6.91 -12.27
N SER A 131 -7.40 -6.11 -13.33
CA SER A 131 -6.71 -4.81 -13.39
C SER A 131 -7.06 -3.93 -12.17
N ASN A 132 -6.15 -3.03 -11.80
CA ASN A 132 -6.44 -2.02 -10.77
C ASN A 132 -7.73 -1.26 -11.13
N PRO A 133 -8.68 -1.12 -10.19
CA PRO A 133 -9.86 -0.31 -10.42
C PRO A 133 -9.46 1.14 -10.70
N VAL A 134 -10.12 1.74 -11.69
CA VAL A 134 -10.03 3.16 -11.97
C VAL A 134 -11.36 3.80 -11.58
N VAL A 135 -11.31 4.86 -10.78
CA VAL A 135 -12.48 5.59 -10.30
C VAL A 135 -12.37 7.07 -10.64
N PHE A 136 -13.47 7.79 -10.60
CA PHE A 136 -13.50 9.21 -10.91
C PHE A 136 -14.36 10.01 -9.92
N PHE A 137 -14.02 11.30 -9.80
CA PHE A 137 -14.85 12.34 -9.22
C PHE A 137 -15.05 13.47 -10.23
N ASN A 138 -16.30 13.84 -10.48
CA ASN A 138 -16.60 15.17 -11.01
C ASN A 138 -16.71 16.12 -9.82
N ILE A 139 -16.05 17.27 -9.92
CA ILE A 139 -15.97 18.25 -8.84
C ILE A 139 -16.77 19.48 -9.23
N THR A 140 -17.52 20.02 -8.28
CA THR A 140 -18.04 21.39 -8.37
C THR A 140 -17.43 22.27 -7.28
N ILE A 141 -17.27 23.56 -7.59
CA ILE A 141 -16.81 24.60 -6.67
C ILE A 141 -17.90 25.66 -6.61
N ASP A 142 -18.52 25.85 -5.44
CA ASP A 142 -19.73 26.68 -5.25
C ASP A 142 -20.88 26.35 -6.24
N GLY A 143 -20.96 25.08 -6.65
CA GLY A 143 -21.97 24.60 -7.60
C GLY A 143 -21.57 24.67 -9.08
N GLU A 144 -20.48 25.36 -9.42
CA GLU A 144 -19.96 25.42 -10.79
C GLU A 144 -19.04 24.23 -11.11
N ASP A 145 -19.13 23.67 -12.32
CA ASP A 145 -18.29 22.54 -12.74
C ASP A 145 -16.81 22.94 -12.75
N ALA A 146 -15.99 22.16 -12.04
CA ALA A 146 -14.56 22.40 -11.89
C ALA A 146 -13.71 21.32 -12.58
N GLY A 147 -14.35 20.33 -13.21
CA GLY A 147 -13.70 19.27 -13.95
C GLY A 147 -13.69 17.91 -13.24
N ARG A 148 -12.93 16.98 -13.81
CA ARG A 148 -12.88 15.58 -13.38
C ARG A 148 -11.50 15.19 -12.86
N ILE A 149 -11.50 14.44 -11.77
CA ILE A 149 -10.34 13.75 -11.21
C ILE A 149 -10.49 12.26 -11.49
N VAL A 150 -9.49 11.63 -12.11
CA VAL A 150 -9.44 10.18 -12.35
C VAL A 150 -8.34 9.58 -11.50
N MET A 151 -8.63 8.49 -10.82
CA MET A 151 -7.77 7.87 -9.81
C MET A 151 -7.63 6.38 -10.10
N GLU A 152 -6.41 5.86 -10.02
CA GLU A 152 -6.14 4.43 -10.05
C GLU A 152 -5.85 3.92 -8.64
N LEU A 153 -6.51 2.83 -8.26
CA LEU A 153 -6.45 2.27 -6.91
C LEU A 153 -5.53 1.04 -6.88
N PHE A 154 -4.64 0.97 -5.89
CA PHE A 154 -3.66 -0.10 -5.73
C PHE A 154 -4.28 -1.38 -5.16
N ALA A 155 -5.29 -1.94 -5.84
CA ALA A 155 -5.96 -3.17 -5.39
C ALA A 155 -5.01 -4.39 -5.32
N HIS A 156 -3.88 -4.35 -6.03
CA HIS A 156 -2.82 -5.35 -5.93
C HIS A 156 -1.92 -5.22 -4.69
N ILE A 157 -1.96 -4.08 -3.97
CA ILE A 157 -1.19 -3.82 -2.75
C ILE A 157 -2.12 -3.79 -1.52
N VAL A 158 -3.23 -3.06 -1.63
CA VAL A 158 -4.21 -2.81 -0.57
C VAL A 158 -5.63 -3.10 -1.07
N PRO A 159 -5.96 -4.38 -1.39
CA PRO A 159 -7.26 -4.77 -1.94
C PRO A 159 -8.45 -4.34 -1.08
N LYS A 160 -8.37 -4.42 0.25
CA LYS A 160 -9.46 -4.05 1.16
C LYS A 160 -9.69 -2.54 1.12
N THR A 161 -8.62 -1.76 1.19
CA THR A 161 -8.69 -0.29 1.16
C THR A 161 -9.19 0.20 -0.20
N ALA A 162 -8.66 -0.36 -1.28
CA ALA A 162 -9.07 -0.03 -2.65
C ALA A 162 -10.54 -0.39 -2.91
N GLU A 163 -11.00 -1.55 -2.43
CA GLU A 163 -12.39 -1.98 -2.59
C GLU A 163 -13.36 -1.10 -1.80
N ASN A 164 -13.01 -0.70 -0.57
CA ASN A 164 -13.78 0.27 0.20
C ASN A 164 -13.96 1.58 -0.58
N PHE A 165 -12.87 2.17 -1.06
CA PHE A 165 -12.93 3.43 -1.80
C PHE A 165 -13.72 3.28 -3.11
N ARG A 166 -13.51 2.19 -3.86
CA ARG A 166 -14.23 1.89 -5.10
C ARG A 166 -15.73 1.78 -4.87
N ALA A 167 -16.16 0.99 -3.88
CA ALA A 167 -17.57 0.80 -3.58
C ALA A 167 -18.25 2.08 -3.07
N LEU A 168 -17.51 2.94 -2.35
CA LEU A 168 -17.98 4.28 -1.97
C LEU A 168 -18.10 5.23 -3.18
N CYS A 169 -17.27 5.06 -4.21
CA CYS A 169 -17.43 5.79 -5.48
C CYS A 169 -18.67 5.32 -6.25
N THR A 170 -18.92 4.01 -6.33
CA THR A 170 -20.07 3.45 -7.07
C THR A 170 -21.38 3.54 -6.32
N ARG A 171 -21.33 3.71 -4.99
CA ARG A 171 -22.48 3.70 -4.07
C ARG A 171 -23.28 2.40 -4.09
N GLU A 172 -22.67 1.29 -4.49
CA GLU A 172 -23.35 -0.01 -4.59
C GLU A 172 -23.83 -0.56 -3.24
N LYS A 173 -23.34 0.01 -2.12
CA LYS A 173 -23.80 -0.29 -0.75
C LYS A 173 -24.92 0.65 -0.26
N GLY A 174 -25.47 1.52 -1.13
CA GLY A 174 -26.52 2.48 -0.81
C GLY A 174 -26.03 3.81 -0.20
N PHE A 175 -24.72 3.95 0.05
CA PHE A 175 -24.07 5.16 0.52
C PHE A 175 -22.71 5.34 -0.16
N GLY A 176 -22.14 6.55 -0.14
CA GLY A 176 -20.86 6.80 -0.80
C GLY A 176 -20.52 8.29 -0.91
N TYR A 177 -19.59 8.62 -1.81
CA TYR A 177 -19.00 9.95 -1.91
C TYR A 177 -19.84 11.01 -2.63
N LEU A 178 -20.89 10.61 -3.35
CA LEU A 178 -21.76 11.55 -4.06
C LEU A 178 -22.34 12.60 -3.11
N GLN A 179 -22.22 13.87 -3.47
CA GLN A 179 -22.60 15.05 -2.67
C GLN A 179 -21.80 15.25 -1.37
N SER A 180 -20.75 14.46 -1.12
CA SER A 180 -19.82 14.76 -0.02
C SER A 180 -18.83 15.86 -0.43
N VAL A 181 -18.23 16.52 0.56
CA VAL A 181 -17.36 17.68 0.37
C VAL A 181 -15.92 17.42 0.77
N PHE A 182 -15.00 18.20 0.20
CA PHE A 182 -13.66 18.37 0.76
C PHE A 182 -13.74 19.38 1.90
N HIS A 183 -13.84 18.89 3.13
CA HIS A 183 -14.09 19.70 4.32
C HIS A 183 -12.81 20.32 4.91
N ARG A 184 -11.62 19.81 4.54
CA ARG A 184 -10.35 20.32 5.07
C ARG A 184 -9.26 20.36 4.00
N ILE A 185 -8.75 21.54 3.67
CA ILE A 185 -7.72 21.74 2.64
C ILE A 185 -6.61 22.62 3.20
N ILE A 186 -5.39 22.10 3.21
CA ILE A 186 -4.20 22.83 3.63
C ILE A 186 -3.30 23.03 2.40
N PRO A 187 -3.14 24.28 1.92
CA PRO A 187 -2.31 24.57 0.75
C PRO A 187 -0.88 24.05 0.92
N GLY A 188 -0.36 23.39 -0.11
CA GLY A 188 0.98 22.80 -0.10
C GLY A 188 1.13 21.55 0.78
N PHE A 189 0.03 21.02 1.33
CA PHE A 189 0.03 19.79 2.11
C PHE A 189 -0.94 18.75 1.52
N MET A 190 -2.25 18.93 1.67
CA MET A 190 -3.26 17.95 1.26
C MET A 190 -4.67 18.52 1.15
N CYS A 191 -5.53 17.83 0.39
CA CYS A 191 -6.98 18.05 0.33
C CYS A 191 -7.69 16.84 0.94
N GLN A 192 -8.42 17.03 2.03
CA GLN A 192 -9.14 15.98 2.76
C GLN A 192 -10.65 16.06 2.54
N GLY A 193 -11.25 14.90 2.31
CA GLY A 193 -12.68 14.73 2.08
C GLY A 193 -13.16 13.37 2.55
N GLY A 194 -14.35 12.97 2.08
CA GLY A 194 -14.89 11.64 2.36
C GLY A 194 -15.54 11.48 3.73
N ASP A 195 -15.85 12.57 4.43
CA ASP A 195 -16.84 12.52 5.52
C ASP A 195 -18.24 12.52 4.90
N ILE A 196 -18.73 11.30 4.65
CA ILE A 196 -20.01 11.06 3.98
C ILE A 196 -21.22 11.14 4.92
N THR A 197 -21.02 11.40 6.22
CA THR A 197 -22.11 11.47 7.20
C THR A 197 -22.29 12.86 7.77
N ASN A 198 -21.22 13.49 8.24
CA ASN A 198 -21.28 14.78 8.95
C ASN A 198 -20.71 15.94 8.14
N GLN A 199 -19.93 15.63 7.09
CA GLN A 199 -19.32 16.61 6.17
C GLN A 199 -18.37 17.63 6.84
N ASP A 200 -17.88 17.34 8.04
CA ASP A 200 -17.03 18.25 8.84
C ASP A 200 -15.73 17.58 9.35
N GLY A 201 -15.53 16.30 9.06
CA GLY A 201 -14.40 15.48 9.51
C GLY A 201 -14.69 14.68 10.78
N THR A 202 -15.85 14.88 11.41
CA THR A 202 -16.25 14.15 12.61
C THR A 202 -16.84 12.77 12.30
N GLY A 203 -17.30 12.55 11.08
CA GLY A 203 -18.04 11.37 10.65
C GLY A 203 -17.27 10.39 9.74
N GLY A 204 -18.03 9.71 8.89
CA GLY A 204 -17.55 8.69 7.95
C GLY A 204 -17.79 7.25 8.41
N LYS A 205 -17.90 6.35 7.43
CA LYS A 205 -18.05 4.90 7.64
C LYS A 205 -17.52 4.12 6.44
N SER A 206 -17.04 2.92 6.65
CA SER A 206 -16.57 2.04 5.58
C SER A 206 -17.68 1.14 5.05
N ILE A 207 -17.38 0.37 4.00
CA ILE A 207 -18.28 -0.71 3.54
C ILE A 207 -18.26 -1.95 4.43
N TYR A 208 -17.26 -2.05 5.32
CA TYR A 208 -17.07 -3.22 6.19
C TYR A 208 -17.77 -3.04 7.52
N GLU A 209 -17.77 -1.81 8.04
CA GLU A 209 -18.32 -1.41 9.34
C GLU A 209 -18.05 0.10 9.58
N LYS A 210 -18.07 0.57 10.83
CA LYS A 210 -17.70 1.96 11.16
C LYS A 210 -16.24 2.28 10.84
N MET A 211 -15.31 1.37 11.17
CA MET A 211 -13.87 1.52 10.95
C MET A 211 -13.25 0.20 10.49
N PHE A 212 -12.05 0.24 9.91
CA PHE A 212 -11.26 -0.95 9.56
C PHE A 212 -9.75 -0.72 9.75
N GLU A 213 -9.01 -1.82 9.81
CA GLU A 213 -7.59 -1.91 10.10
C GLU A 213 -6.68 -1.27 9.04
N ASP A 214 -5.45 -0.91 9.44
CA ASP A 214 -4.41 -0.45 8.52
C ASP A 214 -3.85 -1.65 7.72
N GLU A 215 -4.21 -1.73 6.44
CA GLU A 215 -3.88 -2.89 5.61
C GLU A 215 -2.38 -2.99 5.27
N CYS A 216 -1.74 -1.90 4.84
CA CYS A 216 -0.32 -1.89 4.52
C CYS A 216 0.27 -0.46 4.42
N PHE A 217 1.55 -0.30 4.80
CA PHE A 217 2.31 0.95 4.67
C PHE A 217 3.43 0.89 3.62
N GLU A 218 3.30 0.01 2.63
CA GLU A 218 4.32 -0.18 1.58
C GLU A 218 4.46 1.04 0.67
N VAL A 219 3.34 1.69 0.36
CA VAL A 219 3.34 2.91 -0.45
C VAL A 219 3.66 4.11 0.44
N ARG A 220 4.73 4.83 0.08
CA ARG A 220 5.19 6.05 0.77
C ARG A 220 4.58 7.29 0.14
N HIS A 221 4.42 8.34 0.95
CA HIS A 221 3.93 9.65 0.52
C HIS A 221 5.03 10.46 -0.18
N THR A 222 5.57 9.92 -1.26
CA THR A 222 6.76 10.42 -1.97
C THR A 222 6.53 11.71 -2.76
N GLY A 223 5.28 12.07 -3.04
CA GLY A 223 4.97 13.21 -3.89
C GLY A 223 3.49 13.60 -3.90
N PRO A 224 3.13 14.61 -4.70
CA PRO A 224 1.75 15.04 -4.92
C PRO A 224 0.94 13.98 -5.68
N GLY A 225 -0.37 14.02 -5.50
CA GLY A 225 -1.33 13.19 -6.23
C GLY A 225 -1.48 11.79 -5.68
N LEU A 226 -1.02 11.49 -4.47
CA LEU A 226 -1.27 10.19 -3.81
C LEU A 226 -2.57 10.26 -3.02
N LEU A 227 -3.37 9.20 -3.09
CA LEU A 227 -4.52 9.00 -2.21
C LEU A 227 -4.08 8.24 -0.97
N SER A 228 -4.54 8.70 0.19
CA SER A 228 -4.29 8.02 1.45
C SER A 228 -5.43 8.18 2.43
N MET A 229 -5.61 7.18 3.30
CA MET A 229 -6.67 7.16 4.29
C MET A 229 -6.43 8.19 5.40
N ALA A 230 -7.47 8.97 5.72
CA ALA A 230 -7.49 9.74 6.94
C ALA A 230 -7.93 8.83 8.09
N ASN A 231 -7.25 8.92 9.23
CA ASN A 231 -7.55 8.13 10.42
C ASN A 231 -7.35 8.97 11.69
N ARG A 232 -7.79 8.45 12.84
CA ARG A 232 -7.63 9.04 14.17
C ARG A 232 -6.69 8.21 15.04
N GLY A 233 -5.67 7.63 14.42
CA GLY A 233 -4.80 6.65 15.01
C GLY A 233 -4.91 5.29 14.32
N ARG A 234 -4.12 4.34 14.81
CA ARG A 234 -3.98 3.01 14.22
C ARG A 234 -5.34 2.32 14.09
N ASP A 235 -5.57 1.66 12.96
CA ASP A 235 -6.74 0.81 12.69
C ASP A 235 -8.11 1.53 12.78
N THR A 236 -8.13 2.83 12.44
CA THR A 236 -9.35 3.66 12.46
C THR A 236 -9.75 4.21 11.09
N ASN A 237 -9.41 3.48 10.02
CA ASN A 237 -9.75 3.88 8.66
C ASN A 237 -11.27 3.81 8.44
N ASN A 238 -11.85 4.76 7.69
CA ASN A 238 -13.27 4.76 7.36
C ASN A 238 -13.51 5.17 5.90
N SER A 239 -14.39 6.14 5.62
CA SER A 239 -14.56 6.72 4.29
C SER A 239 -13.65 7.92 4.02
N GLN A 240 -13.08 8.54 5.05
CA GLN A 240 -12.29 9.76 4.90
C GLN A 240 -10.93 9.46 4.27
N PHE A 241 -10.53 10.34 3.36
CA PHE A 241 -9.29 10.24 2.61
C PHE A 241 -8.70 11.62 2.40
N PHE A 242 -7.43 11.67 2.01
CA PHE A 242 -6.80 12.88 1.52
C PHE A 242 -6.00 12.62 0.24
N ILE A 243 -5.86 13.68 -0.55
CA ILE A 243 -5.01 13.73 -1.74
C ILE A 243 -3.81 14.63 -1.42
N THR A 244 -2.59 14.12 -1.60
CA THR A 244 -1.37 14.89 -1.30
C THR A 244 -1.15 16.00 -2.32
N LEU A 245 -0.73 17.18 -1.85
CA LEU A 245 -0.27 18.30 -2.69
C LEU A 245 1.26 18.42 -2.70
N LYS A 246 1.94 17.70 -1.79
CA LYS A 246 3.40 17.66 -1.65
C LYS A 246 3.81 16.32 -1.02
N LYS A 247 5.09 15.99 -1.13
CA LYS A 247 5.73 14.91 -0.37
C LYS A 247 5.45 15.08 1.15
N ALA A 248 5.05 14.00 1.82
CA ALA A 248 4.58 14.02 3.20
C ALA A 248 5.10 12.82 4.02
N GLU A 249 6.42 12.70 4.17
CA GLU A 249 7.07 11.57 4.87
C GLU A 249 6.60 11.35 6.32
N HIS A 250 6.14 12.40 7.00
CA HIS A 250 5.64 12.32 8.37
C HIS A 250 4.33 11.51 8.52
N LEU A 251 3.66 11.21 7.40
CA LEU A 251 2.45 10.37 7.30
C LEU A 251 2.78 8.91 7.01
N ASP A 252 4.02 8.62 6.62
CA ASP A 252 4.46 7.26 6.35
C ASP A 252 4.36 6.39 7.61
N PHE A 253 3.98 5.12 7.43
CA PHE A 253 3.70 4.16 8.50
C PHE A 253 2.52 4.51 9.43
N LYS A 254 1.80 5.60 9.15
CA LYS A 254 0.63 6.03 9.92
C LYS A 254 -0.64 6.05 9.10
N HIS A 255 -0.52 6.31 7.79
CA HIS A 255 -1.65 6.37 6.87
C HIS A 255 -1.42 5.43 5.69
N VAL A 256 -2.46 4.66 5.34
CA VAL A 256 -2.44 3.72 4.23
C VAL A 256 -2.61 4.48 2.92
N ALA A 257 -1.55 4.56 2.11
CA ALA A 257 -1.64 5.08 0.74
C ALA A 257 -2.15 4.00 -0.21
N PHE A 258 -3.22 4.31 -0.95
CA PHE A 258 -4.03 3.31 -1.66
C PHE A 258 -4.31 3.62 -3.14
N GLY A 259 -3.79 4.72 -3.66
CA GLY A 259 -3.93 5.05 -5.08
C GLY A 259 -3.20 6.32 -5.47
N PHE A 260 -3.36 6.72 -6.73
CA PHE A 260 -2.83 7.98 -7.24
C PHE A 260 -3.78 8.64 -8.24
N ILE A 261 -3.62 9.95 -8.42
CA ILE A 261 -4.30 10.73 -9.45
C ILE A 261 -3.69 10.36 -10.80
N LYS A 262 -4.49 9.72 -11.65
CA LYS A 262 -4.15 9.37 -13.01
C LYS A 262 -4.36 10.54 -13.97
N GLU A 263 -5.47 11.27 -13.79
CA GLU A 263 -5.83 12.46 -14.58
C GLU A 263 -6.53 13.49 -13.67
N GLY A 264 -6.48 14.78 -14.03
CA GLY A 264 -7.14 15.85 -13.26
C GLY A 264 -6.34 16.40 -12.08
N MET A 265 -5.00 16.29 -12.10
CA MET A 265 -4.15 16.87 -11.05
C MET A 265 -4.21 18.41 -11.02
N ASP A 266 -4.51 19.04 -12.15
CA ASP A 266 -4.81 20.47 -12.26
C ASP A 266 -6.05 20.87 -11.47
N VAL A 267 -7.11 20.06 -11.50
CA VAL A 267 -8.31 20.23 -10.67
C VAL A 267 -7.95 20.13 -9.19
N VAL A 268 -7.15 19.12 -8.80
CA VAL A 268 -6.68 18.94 -7.42
C VAL A 268 -5.85 20.15 -6.95
N ARG A 269 -4.97 20.68 -7.80
CA ARG A 269 -4.19 21.89 -7.46
C ARG A 269 -5.09 23.11 -7.25
N ARG A 270 -6.09 23.30 -8.11
CA ARG A 270 -7.07 24.38 -7.96
C ARG A 270 -7.87 24.25 -6.67
N ILE A 271 -8.30 23.03 -6.29
CA ILE A 271 -8.90 22.77 -4.97
C ILE A 271 -7.92 23.15 -3.86
N GLY A 272 -6.65 22.77 -3.98
CA GLY A 272 -5.59 23.08 -3.02
C GLY A 272 -5.36 24.58 -2.78
N GLU A 273 -5.55 25.42 -3.79
CA GLU A 273 -5.45 26.89 -3.71
C GLU A 273 -6.63 27.52 -2.94
N LEU A 274 -7.74 26.81 -2.81
CA LEU A 274 -8.93 27.26 -2.06
C LEU A 274 -8.86 26.90 -0.57
N GLY A 275 -7.76 26.28 -0.11
CA GLY A 275 -7.53 25.98 1.30
C GLY A 275 -7.00 27.17 2.10
N ALA A 276 -7.00 27.02 3.41
CA ALA A 276 -6.43 27.98 4.35
C ALA A 276 -5.54 27.27 5.39
N LYS A 277 -4.81 28.05 6.20
CA LYS A 277 -3.89 27.50 7.22
C LYS A 277 -4.61 26.70 8.31
N ASP A 278 -5.83 27.11 8.67
CA ASP A 278 -6.70 26.40 9.60
C ASP A 278 -7.37 25.17 8.95
N GLY A 279 -7.17 24.98 7.64
CA GLY A 279 -7.72 23.91 6.85
C GLY A 279 -9.12 24.20 6.32
N LYS A 280 -9.79 25.29 6.69
CA LYS A 280 -11.15 25.56 6.22
C LYS A 280 -11.14 26.07 4.77
N PRO A 281 -11.83 25.41 3.83
CA PRO A 281 -11.91 25.90 2.45
C PRO A 281 -12.62 27.26 2.36
N THR A 282 -12.18 28.10 1.43
CA THR A 282 -12.82 29.40 1.14
C THR A 282 -14.10 29.27 0.31
N LYS A 283 -14.25 28.15 -0.39
CA LYS A 283 -15.38 27.80 -1.23
C LYS A 283 -15.87 26.39 -0.91
N THR A 284 -17.10 26.07 -1.29
CA THR A 284 -17.64 24.71 -1.12
C THR A 284 -17.19 23.83 -2.28
N ILE A 285 -16.38 22.80 -2.00
CA ILE A 285 -15.90 21.85 -3.01
C ILE A 285 -16.64 20.53 -2.82
N THR A 286 -17.50 20.20 -3.78
CA THR A 286 -18.42 19.06 -3.71
C THR A 286 -18.09 18.01 -4.76
N ILE A 287 -18.19 16.73 -4.40
CA ILE A 287 -18.15 15.62 -5.35
C ILE A 287 -19.54 15.50 -5.99
N SER A 288 -19.72 16.18 -7.13
CA SER A 288 -21.01 16.28 -7.82
C SER A 288 -21.43 14.98 -8.50
N ASN A 289 -20.45 14.17 -8.91
CA ASN A 289 -20.65 12.82 -9.41
C ASN A 289 -19.42 11.95 -9.14
N CYS A 290 -19.60 10.64 -8.99
CA CYS A 290 -18.50 9.70 -8.77
C CYS A 290 -18.85 8.30 -9.28
N GLY A 291 -17.83 7.50 -9.58
CA GLY A 291 -18.06 6.13 -10.02
C GLY A 291 -16.78 5.41 -10.41
N GLN A 292 -16.94 4.22 -10.98
CA GLN A 292 -15.86 3.40 -11.52
C GLN A 292 -15.85 3.47 -13.06
N ILE A 293 -14.67 3.60 -13.65
CA ILE A 293 -14.43 3.49 -15.09
C ILE A 293 -14.20 2.01 -15.42
N LYS A 294 -14.91 1.53 -16.45
CA LYS A 294 -14.82 0.14 -16.94
C LYS A 294 -13.85 0.02 -18.09
#